data_AF-A0A9J7L080-F1
#
_entry.id   AF-A0A9J7L080-F1
#
_cell.length_a   1.000
_cell.length_b   1.000
_cell.length_c   1.000
_cell.angle_alpha   90.00
_cell.angle_beta   90.00
_cell.angle_gamma   90.00
#
_symmetry.space_group_name_H-M   'P 1'
#
loop_
_entity.id
_entity.type
_entity.pdbx_description
1 polymer ?
#
loop_
_entity_poly.entity_id
_entity_poly.type
_entity_poly.pdbx_seq_one_letter_code
_entity_poly.pdbx_strand_id
1 'polypeptide(L)'
;MTEHRQDWILSIQLQFAIFQTSKAYREDHNFLRLDVFKVSPENAIIDLNVVFRISLLGILKLRAVARLKQYIDSQDGRLGEVEIHNVTYISDSGTFTATTESDRDVRCVRVGHHCFPFCHANPRYCVNGGTCQEDGTVKLLCTCIYEPFVHYAGARCDTRTIGIISILMIAVGLLVTLTCVLYAIRRWRRTGSPVPRASTRGYSTRHLEGTKDADDKKCSVWTSDTSGVNPVYEGSQGPVTNGLDPDTDSGAKRSKDSTYSTPTTV
;
A
#
# COMPACT_ATOMS: atom_id res chain seq x y z
N MET A 1 -30.08 -32.34 -39.78
CA MET A 1 -28.80 -31.72 -40.20
C MET A 1 -28.36 -30.54 -39.32
N THR A 2 -29.19 -30.06 -38.39
CA THR A 2 -28.87 -28.97 -37.45
C THR A 2 -28.13 -29.43 -36.19
N GLU A 3 -28.41 -30.65 -35.73
CA GLU A 3 -27.87 -31.24 -34.50
C GLU A 3 -26.33 -31.34 -34.53
N HIS A 4 -25.78 -31.81 -35.65
CA HIS A 4 -24.33 -31.96 -35.80
C HIS A 4 -23.57 -30.63 -35.74
N ARG A 5 -24.20 -29.49 -36.05
CA ARG A 5 -23.56 -28.17 -36.05
C ARG A 5 -23.48 -27.56 -34.65
N GLN A 6 -24.39 -27.93 -33.75
CA GLN A 6 -24.39 -27.44 -32.37
C GLN A 6 -23.25 -28.06 -31.55
N ASP A 7 -22.92 -29.33 -31.79
CA ASP A 7 -21.85 -30.04 -31.08
C ASP A 7 -20.46 -29.40 -31.30
N TRP A 8 -20.16 -28.96 -32.53
CA TRP A 8 -18.87 -28.33 -32.84
C TRP A 8 -18.69 -26.97 -32.17
N ILE A 9 -19.76 -26.17 -32.08
CA ILE A 9 -19.71 -24.84 -31.47
C ILE A 9 -19.48 -24.96 -29.96
N LEU A 10 -20.17 -25.89 -29.30
CA LEU A 10 -19.99 -26.20 -27.88
C LEU A 10 -18.56 -26.67 -27.57
N SER A 11 -17.99 -27.53 -28.43
CA SER A 11 -16.62 -28.01 -28.27
C SER A 11 -15.58 -26.88 -28.33
N ILE A 12 -15.70 -25.95 -29.28
CA ILE A 12 -14.76 -24.82 -29.43
C ILE A 12 -14.85 -23.86 -28.24
N GLN A 13 -16.07 -23.50 -27.83
CA GLN A 13 -16.30 -22.61 -26.68
C GLN A 13 -15.76 -23.22 -25.38
N LEU A 14 -15.94 -24.52 -25.19
CA LEU A 14 -15.41 -25.24 -24.04
C LEU A 14 -13.87 -25.24 -24.02
N GLN A 15 -13.22 -25.54 -25.16
CA GLN A 15 -11.76 -25.48 -25.28
C GLN A 15 -11.21 -24.09 -24.97
N PHE A 16 -11.91 -23.04 -25.41
CA PHE A 16 -11.53 -21.67 -25.10
C PHE A 16 -11.68 -21.36 -23.61
N ALA A 17 -12.78 -21.77 -22.97
CA ALA A 17 -12.98 -21.59 -21.53
C ALA A 17 -11.90 -22.32 -20.71
N ILE A 18 -11.56 -23.56 -21.07
CA ILE A 18 -10.45 -24.33 -20.45
C ILE A 18 -9.13 -23.58 -20.59
N PHE A 19 -8.83 -23.09 -21.79
CA PHE A 19 -7.61 -22.33 -22.06
C PHE A 19 -7.54 -21.06 -21.22
N GLN A 20 -8.63 -20.28 -21.14
CA GLN A 20 -8.69 -19.09 -20.30
C GLN A 20 -8.56 -19.44 -18.81
N THR A 21 -9.21 -20.51 -18.37
CA THR A 21 -9.08 -21.00 -16.98
C THR A 21 -7.63 -21.36 -16.65
N SER A 22 -6.90 -21.97 -17.58
CA SER A 22 -5.47 -22.30 -17.37
C SER A 22 -4.60 -21.05 -17.17
N LYS A 23 -4.97 -19.89 -17.74
CA LYS A 23 -4.24 -18.64 -17.53
C LYS A 23 -4.32 -18.15 -16.09
N ALA A 24 -5.41 -18.42 -15.38
CA ALA A 24 -5.57 -18.09 -13.97
C ALA A 24 -4.47 -18.72 -13.08
N TYR A 25 -3.88 -19.82 -13.54
CA TYR A 25 -2.86 -20.58 -12.82
C TYR A 25 -1.45 -20.46 -13.42
N ARG A 26 -1.26 -19.63 -14.45
CA ARG A 26 0.00 -19.57 -15.20
C ARG A 26 1.19 -19.13 -14.36
N GLU A 27 0.95 -18.33 -13.34
CA GLU A 27 1.96 -17.85 -12.40
C GLU A 27 2.29 -18.86 -11.28
N ASP A 28 1.51 -19.93 -11.15
CA ASP A 28 1.76 -20.96 -10.15
C ASP A 28 2.70 -22.03 -10.72
N HIS A 29 3.94 -22.05 -10.24
CA HIS A 29 4.95 -23.03 -10.67
C HIS A 29 4.55 -24.49 -10.38
N ASN A 30 3.60 -24.73 -9.49
CA ASN A 30 3.08 -26.05 -9.21
C ASN A 30 1.93 -26.44 -10.13
N PHE A 31 1.34 -25.54 -10.90
CA PHE A 31 0.28 -25.89 -11.83
C PHE A 31 0.81 -26.84 -12.91
N LEU A 32 0.13 -27.97 -13.10
CA LEU A 32 0.50 -28.97 -14.10
C LEU A 32 -0.43 -28.89 -15.31
N ARG A 33 -1.74 -29.05 -15.08
CA ARG A 33 -2.76 -29.08 -16.12
C ARG A 33 -4.16 -28.92 -15.53
N LEU A 34 -5.12 -28.73 -16.42
CA LEU A 34 -6.54 -28.65 -16.12
C LEU A 34 -7.27 -29.72 -16.94
N ASP A 35 -7.96 -30.63 -16.25
CA ASP A 35 -8.70 -31.73 -16.85
C ASP A 35 -10.20 -31.45 -16.70
N VAL A 36 -10.99 -31.63 -17.76
CA VAL A 36 -12.46 -31.53 -17.67
C VAL A 36 -13.00 -32.87 -17.21
N PHE A 37 -13.70 -32.88 -16.08
CA PHE A 37 -14.29 -34.09 -15.52
C PHE A 37 -15.67 -34.36 -16.11
N LYS A 38 -16.53 -33.34 -16.13
CA LYS A 38 -17.92 -33.45 -16.60
C LYS A 38 -18.41 -32.11 -17.13
N VAL A 39 -19.20 -32.15 -18.18
CA VAL A 39 -19.94 -30.99 -18.69
C VAL A 39 -21.41 -31.34 -18.65
N SER A 40 -22.19 -30.58 -17.90
CA SER A 40 -23.64 -30.72 -17.83
C SER A 40 -24.28 -29.60 -18.65
N PRO A 41 -24.74 -29.87 -19.89
CA PRO A 41 -25.31 -28.84 -20.75
C PRO A 41 -26.64 -28.31 -20.21
N GLU A 42 -27.42 -29.17 -19.53
CA GLU A 42 -28.73 -28.81 -18.96
C GLU A 42 -28.61 -27.77 -17.84
N ASN A 43 -27.55 -27.86 -17.04
CA ASN A 43 -27.33 -26.96 -15.89
C ASN A 43 -26.25 -25.90 -16.15
N ALA A 44 -25.64 -25.91 -17.34
CA ALA A 44 -24.48 -25.09 -17.70
C ALA A 44 -23.32 -25.20 -16.68
N ILE A 45 -23.10 -26.40 -16.12
CA ILE A 45 -22.04 -26.67 -15.13
C ILE A 45 -20.86 -27.35 -15.81
N ILE A 46 -19.65 -26.87 -15.54
CA ILE A 46 -18.40 -27.45 -15.99
C ILE A 46 -17.60 -27.87 -14.75
N ASP A 47 -17.45 -29.18 -14.56
CA ASP A 47 -16.64 -29.75 -13.49
C ASP A 47 -15.19 -29.84 -13.98
N LEU A 48 -14.31 -29.12 -13.28
CA LEU A 48 -12.90 -29.04 -13.60
C LEU A 48 -12.06 -29.69 -12.52
N ASN A 49 -11.08 -30.48 -12.92
CA ASN A 49 -10.04 -31.00 -12.06
C ASN A 49 -8.73 -30.24 -12.32
N VAL A 50 -8.27 -29.49 -11.33
CA VAL A 50 -7.04 -28.70 -11.42
C VAL A 50 -5.90 -29.49 -10.80
N VAL A 51 -4.94 -29.89 -11.62
CA VAL A 51 -3.84 -30.77 -11.20
C VAL A 51 -2.58 -29.96 -10.93
N PHE A 52 -2.01 -30.16 -9.75
CA PHE A 52 -0.75 -29.55 -9.32
C PHE A 52 0.34 -30.61 -9.13
N ARG A 53 1.60 -30.24 -9.35
CA ARG A 53 2.79 -31.09 -9.19
C ARG A 53 2.95 -31.62 -7.76
N ILE A 54 2.60 -30.79 -6.79
CA ILE A 54 2.64 -31.14 -5.37
C ILE A 54 1.19 -31.30 -4.91
N SER A 55 0.94 -32.37 -4.13
CA SER A 55 -0.36 -32.56 -3.49
C SER A 55 -0.66 -31.36 -2.59
N LEU A 56 -1.61 -30.53 -3.01
CA LEU A 56 -2.03 -29.37 -2.24
C LEU A 56 -2.65 -29.83 -0.93
N LEU A 57 -2.06 -29.41 0.18
CA LEU A 57 -2.65 -29.56 1.52
C LEU A 57 -3.90 -28.69 1.62
N GLY A 58 -4.89 -29.11 2.41
CA GLY A 58 -6.28 -28.59 2.41
C GLY A 58 -6.47 -27.11 2.06
N ILE A 59 -5.82 -26.19 2.78
CA ILE A 59 -5.98 -24.74 2.57
C ILE A 59 -5.51 -24.26 1.18
N LEU A 60 -4.51 -24.91 0.59
CA LEU A 60 -4.00 -24.58 -0.74
C LEU A 60 -5.00 -24.95 -1.84
N LYS A 61 -5.84 -25.99 -1.64
CA LYS A 61 -6.93 -26.31 -2.57
C LYS A 61 -7.96 -25.20 -2.62
N LEU A 62 -8.33 -24.66 -1.45
CA LEU A 62 -9.23 -23.51 -1.35
C LEU A 62 -8.62 -22.27 -2.00
N ARG A 63 -7.30 -22.05 -1.85
CA ARG A 63 -6.60 -20.95 -2.51
C ARG A 63 -6.65 -21.05 -4.03
N ALA A 64 -6.53 -22.25 -4.60
CA ALA A 64 -6.64 -22.43 -6.06
C ALA A 64 -8.01 -21.98 -6.57
N VAL A 65 -9.09 -22.35 -5.87
CA VAL A 65 -10.47 -21.93 -6.19
C VAL A 65 -10.61 -20.41 -6.04
N ALA A 66 -10.06 -19.85 -4.96
CA ALA A 66 -10.05 -18.42 -4.73
C ALA A 66 -9.33 -17.66 -5.86
N ARG A 67 -8.21 -18.20 -6.36
CA ARG A 67 -7.44 -17.61 -7.46
C ARG A 67 -8.23 -17.61 -8.76
N LEU A 68 -8.95 -18.68 -9.06
CA LEU A 68 -9.83 -18.73 -10.22
C LEU A 68 -10.94 -17.68 -10.13
N LYS A 69 -11.63 -17.58 -8.99
CA LYS A 69 -12.66 -16.56 -8.80
C LYS A 69 -12.08 -15.15 -8.93
N GLN A 70 -10.90 -14.89 -8.37
CA GLN A 70 -10.21 -13.61 -8.51
C GLN A 70 -9.87 -13.27 -9.97
N TYR A 71 -9.46 -14.26 -10.75
CA TYR A 71 -9.19 -14.10 -12.18
C TYR A 71 -10.47 -13.80 -12.96
N ILE A 72 -11.57 -14.50 -12.66
CA ILE A 72 -12.87 -14.25 -13.29
C ILE A 72 -13.36 -12.83 -12.97
N ASP A 73 -13.20 -12.40 -11.72
CA ASP A 73 -13.61 -11.06 -11.29
C ASP A 73 -12.77 -9.95 -11.90
N SER A 74 -11.48 -10.20 -12.17
CA SER A 74 -10.65 -9.26 -12.92
C SER A 74 -10.95 -9.23 -14.42
N GLN A 75 -11.80 -10.14 -14.90
CA GLN A 75 -12.32 -10.22 -16.27
C GLN A 75 -13.83 -9.93 -16.31
N ASP A 76 -14.33 -9.10 -15.39
CA ASP A 76 -15.73 -8.69 -15.32
C ASP A 76 -16.74 -9.86 -15.26
N GLY A 77 -16.38 -10.94 -14.55
CA GLY A 77 -17.25 -12.10 -14.39
C GLY A 77 -17.15 -13.12 -15.52
N ARG A 78 -16.16 -13.02 -16.42
CA ARG A 78 -16.11 -13.81 -17.66
C ARG A 78 -14.85 -14.68 -17.78
N LEU A 79 -15.01 -15.84 -18.41
CA LEU A 79 -13.91 -16.68 -18.91
C LEU A 79 -13.97 -16.73 -20.43
N GLY A 80 -13.30 -15.76 -21.06
CA GLY A 80 -13.43 -15.57 -22.50
C GLY A 80 -14.81 -14.99 -22.84
N GLU A 81 -15.58 -15.70 -23.65
CA GLU A 81 -16.92 -15.26 -24.03
C GLU A 81 -18.00 -15.72 -23.03
N VAL A 82 -17.67 -16.67 -22.16
CA VAL A 82 -18.60 -17.30 -21.22
C VAL A 82 -18.70 -16.50 -19.93
N GLU A 83 -19.91 -16.13 -19.53
CA GLU A 83 -20.19 -15.51 -18.24
C GLU A 83 -20.26 -16.57 -17.14
N ILE A 84 -19.50 -16.38 -16.07
CA ILE A 84 -19.41 -17.32 -14.95
C ILE A 84 -20.11 -16.70 -13.75
N HIS A 85 -21.21 -17.32 -13.34
CA HIS A 85 -22.00 -16.82 -12.22
C HIS A 85 -21.37 -17.19 -10.88
N ASN A 86 -21.00 -18.46 -10.72
CA ASN A 86 -20.51 -19.00 -9.46
C ASN A 86 -19.31 -19.92 -9.69
N VAL A 87 -18.35 -19.86 -8.76
CA VAL A 87 -17.24 -20.80 -8.66
C VAL A 87 -17.42 -21.56 -7.35
N THR A 88 -17.52 -22.88 -7.43
CA THR A 88 -17.71 -23.73 -6.24
C THR A 88 -16.58 -24.75 -6.14
N TYR A 89 -16.19 -25.04 -4.90
CA TYR A 89 -15.27 -26.11 -4.57
C TYR A 89 -16.04 -27.25 -3.93
N ILE A 90 -15.99 -28.43 -4.55
CA ILE A 90 -16.61 -29.64 -4.03
C ILE A 90 -15.53 -30.45 -3.31
N SER A 91 -15.76 -30.75 -2.04
CA SER A 91 -14.86 -31.53 -1.19
C SER A 91 -15.63 -32.58 -0.40
N ASP A 92 -14.90 -33.48 0.25
CA ASP A 92 -15.48 -34.50 1.11
C ASP A 92 -16.26 -33.90 2.30
N SER A 93 -15.93 -32.67 2.72
CA SER A 93 -16.61 -31.96 3.81
C SER A 93 -17.77 -31.07 3.35
N GLY A 94 -18.02 -30.97 2.04
CA GLY A 94 -19.11 -30.20 1.47
C GLY A 94 -18.72 -29.29 0.30
N THR A 95 -19.67 -28.46 -0.11
CA THR A 95 -19.53 -27.52 -1.22
C THR A 95 -19.31 -26.10 -0.71
N PHE A 96 -18.24 -25.45 -1.17
CA PHE A 96 -17.89 -24.08 -0.78
C PHE A 96 -17.94 -23.15 -1.99
N THR A 97 -18.78 -22.12 -1.95
CA THR A 97 -18.83 -21.10 -2.99
C THR A 97 -17.80 -20.02 -2.74
N ALA A 98 -17.05 -19.65 -3.79
CA ALA A 98 -16.11 -18.54 -3.75
C ALA A 98 -16.85 -17.22 -3.95
N THR A 99 -16.67 -16.29 -3.01
CA THR A 99 -17.32 -14.97 -3.02
C THR A 99 -16.27 -13.89 -2.79
N THR A 100 -16.42 -12.75 -3.44
CA THR A 100 -15.47 -11.64 -3.30
C THR A 100 -15.95 -10.73 -2.19
N GLU A 101 -15.09 -10.53 -1.20
CA GLU A 101 -15.34 -9.71 -0.02
C GLU A 101 -14.36 -8.55 -0.02
N SER A 102 -14.84 -7.36 0.33
CA SER A 102 -14.01 -6.16 0.47
C SER A 102 -14.18 -5.63 1.88
N ASP A 103 -13.19 -5.86 2.73
CA ASP A 103 -13.06 -5.11 3.97
C ASP A 103 -12.24 -3.84 3.68
N ARG A 104 -12.40 -2.79 4.49
CA ARG A 104 -12.05 -1.38 4.24
C ARG A 104 -10.69 -1.12 3.58
N ASP A 105 -9.72 -2.02 3.74
CA ASP A 105 -8.37 -1.93 3.19
C ASP A 105 -7.94 -3.10 2.29
N VAL A 106 -8.68 -4.21 2.25
CA VAL A 106 -8.28 -5.44 1.57
C VAL A 106 -9.46 -6.11 0.88
N ARG A 107 -9.33 -6.29 -0.43
CA ARG A 107 -10.17 -7.17 -1.26
C ARG A 107 -9.63 -8.60 -1.17
N CYS A 108 -10.49 -9.55 -0.88
CA CYS A 108 -10.15 -10.96 -0.87
C CYS A 108 -11.25 -11.81 -1.48
N VAL A 109 -10.91 -13.03 -1.83
CA VAL A 109 -11.90 -14.04 -2.17
C VAL A 109 -12.08 -14.97 -0.98
N ARG A 110 -13.32 -15.02 -0.47
CA ARG A 110 -13.75 -15.92 0.58
C ARG A 110 -14.16 -17.27 0.02
N VAL A 111 -13.58 -18.33 0.56
CA VAL A 111 -13.98 -19.72 0.30
C VAL A 111 -14.12 -20.43 1.65
N GLY A 112 -15.36 -20.77 2.02
CA GLY A 112 -15.68 -21.24 3.37
C GLY A 112 -15.39 -20.18 4.44
N HIS A 113 -14.54 -20.51 5.41
CA HIS A 113 -14.14 -19.59 6.49
C HIS A 113 -12.83 -18.84 6.22
N HIS A 114 -12.21 -19.05 5.05
CA HIS A 114 -10.94 -18.44 4.70
C HIS A 114 -11.14 -17.31 3.67
N CYS A 115 -10.44 -16.20 3.87
CA CYS A 115 -10.40 -15.05 2.98
C CYS A 115 -8.97 -14.95 2.42
N PHE A 116 -8.84 -15.13 1.12
CA PHE A 116 -7.56 -15.15 0.41
C PHE A 116 -7.35 -13.83 -0.33
N PRO A 117 -6.44 -12.96 0.15
CA PRO A 117 -6.13 -11.73 -0.55
C PRO A 117 -5.09 -11.99 -1.65
N PHE A 118 -5.19 -11.23 -2.75
CA PHE A 118 -4.28 -11.31 -3.90
C PHE A 118 -3.66 -9.94 -4.18
N CYS A 119 -2.40 -9.91 -4.61
CA CYS A 119 -1.68 -8.66 -4.86
C CYS A 119 -2.30 -7.86 -6.02
N HIS A 120 -2.74 -8.55 -7.07
CA HIS A 120 -3.40 -7.92 -8.22
C HIS A 120 -4.72 -7.24 -7.85
N ALA A 121 -5.46 -7.81 -6.89
CA ALA A 121 -6.70 -7.23 -6.37
C ALA A 121 -6.46 -6.04 -5.43
N ASN A 122 -5.25 -5.91 -4.89
CA ASN A 122 -4.87 -4.93 -3.87
C ASN A 122 -3.58 -4.17 -4.25
N PRO A 123 -3.58 -3.43 -5.38
CA PRO A 123 -2.36 -2.78 -5.89
C PRO A 123 -1.79 -1.70 -4.95
N ARG A 124 -2.58 -1.22 -3.98
CA ARG A 124 -2.19 -0.22 -2.97
C ARG A 124 -2.02 -0.81 -1.57
N TYR A 125 -1.91 -2.13 -1.45
CA TYR A 125 -1.69 -2.77 -0.16
C TYR A 125 -0.34 -2.36 0.43
N CYS A 126 0.74 -2.53 -0.33
CA CYS A 126 2.06 -2.02 0.03
C CYS A 126 2.20 -0.55 -0.36
N VAL A 127 2.70 0.27 0.54
CA VAL A 127 2.94 1.71 0.33
C VAL A 127 4.44 2.01 0.19
N ASN A 128 4.77 3.27 -0.13
CA ASN A 128 6.17 3.75 -0.22
C ASN A 128 7.08 2.92 -1.14
N GLY A 129 6.53 2.43 -2.26
CA GLY A 129 7.26 1.62 -3.24
C GLY A 129 7.51 0.17 -2.82
N GLY A 130 6.91 -0.30 -1.72
CA GLY A 130 6.97 -1.70 -1.33
C GLY A 130 6.38 -2.62 -2.40
N THR A 131 6.99 -3.78 -2.59
CA THR A 131 6.50 -4.81 -3.53
C THR A 131 5.60 -5.80 -2.82
N CYS A 132 4.38 -6.00 -3.33
CA CYS A 132 3.45 -6.98 -2.78
C CYS A 132 3.85 -8.41 -3.17
N GLN A 133 3.77 -9.34 -2.21
CA GLN A 133 3.99 -10.76 -2.40
C GLN A 133 2.84 -11.56 -1.78
N GLU A 134 2.46 -12.65 -2.46
CA GLU A 134 1.42 -13.57 -1.98
C GLU A 134 2.06 -14.77 -1.29
N ASP A 135 1.92 -14.86 0.02
CA ASP A 135 2.66 -15.82 0.86
C ASP A 135 2.27 -17.30 0.64
N GLY A 136 1.05 -17.60 0.19
CA GLY A 136 0.53 -18.96 0.44
C GLY A 136 -0.82 -18.98 1.10
N THR A 137 -1.06 -17.96 1.91
CA THR A 137 -1.92 -18.03 3.07
C THR A 137 -3.01 -16.97 3.01
N VAL A 138 -3.59 -16.61 4.16
CA VAL A 138 -4.66 -15.62 4.31
C VAL A 138 -4.11 -14.18 4.46
N LYS A 139 -2.84 -13.94 4.13
CA LYS A 139 -2.18 -12.63 4.29
C LYS A 139 -1.36 -12.25 3.06
N LEU A 140 -1.29 -10.94 2.79
CA LEU A 140 -0.34 -10.35 1.86
C LEU A 140 0.91 -9.91 2.60
N LEU A 141 2.07 -10.11 1.97
CA LEU A 141 3.37 -9.66 2.46
C LEU A 141 3.85 -8.47 1.62
N CYS A 142 4.59 -7.57 2.27
CA CYS A 142 5.22 -6.46 1.59
C CYS A 142 6.73 -6.52 1.77
N THR A 143 7.45 -6.50 0.64
CA THR A 143 8.91 -6.33 0.62
C THR A 143 9.19 -4.83 0.51
N CYS A 144 9.62 -4.22 1.62
CA CYS A 144 9.86 -2.79 1.68
C CYS A 144 11.18 -2.40 1.02
N ILE A 145 11.22 -1.21 0.43
CA ILE A 145 12.44 -0.67 -0.18
C ILE A 145 13.48 -0.42 0.92
N TYR A 146 14.71 -0.87 0.65
CA TYR A 146 15.88 -0.63 1.49
C TYR A 146 16.84 0.29 0.74
N GLU A 147 16.78 1.59 1.04
CA GLU A 147 17.71 2.58 0.54
C GLU A 147 18.63 3.09 1.65
N PRO A 148 19.88 3.50 1.31
CA PRO A 148 20.86 3.93 2.31
C PRO A 148 20.40 5.08 3.21
N PHE A 149 19.56 5.98 2.69
CA PHE A 149 19.11 7.18 3.40
C PHE A 149 17.72 7.03 4.04
N VAL A 150 16.85 6.20 3.45
CA VAL A 150 15.47 6.00 3.89
C VAL A 150 15.15 4.52 3.84
N HIS A 151 14.71 3.98 4.97
CA HIS A 151 14.22 2.61 5.05
C HIS A 151 12.77 2.63 5.48
N TYR A 152 11.92 1.88 4.80
CA TYR A 152 10.53 1.67 5.21
C TYR A 152 10.36 0.31 5.88
N ALA A 153 9.56 0.27 6.93
CA ALA A 153 9.26 -0.93 7.71
C ALA A 153 7.75 -1.04 7.97
N GLY A 154 7.34 -2.14 8.59
CA GLY A 154 5.94 -2.43 8.92
C GLY A 154 5.26 -3.37 7.92
N ALA A 155 4.06 -3.84 8.24
CA ALA A 155 3.33 -4.82 7.43
C ALA A 155 2.97 -4.31 6.03
N ARG A 156 2.79 -2.98 5.89
CA ARG A 156 2.48 -2.31 4.62
C ARG A 156 3.61 -1.40 4.13
N CYS A 157 4.78 -1.39 4.76
CA CYS A 157 5.87 -0.43 4.49
C CYS A 157 5.51 1.03 4.79
N ASP A 158 4.65 1.26 5.76
CA ASP A 158 4.10 2.57 6.15
C ASP A 158 4.97 3.32 7.15
N THR A 159 5.81 2.62 7.91
CA THR A 159 6.67 3.25 8.91
C THR A 159 8.01 3.66 8.30
N ARG A 160 8.31 4.96 8.33
CA ARG A 160 9.63 5.48 7.90
C ARG A 160 10.64 5.32 9.03
N THR A 161 11.75 4.67 8.75
CA THR A 161 12.88 4.49 9.66
C THR A 161 14.13 5.18 9.12
N ILE A 162 14.99 5.62 10.04
CA ILE A 162 16.24 6.32 9.71
C ILE A 162 17.24 5.28 9.21
N GLY A 163 17.70 5.44 7.96
CA GLY A 163 18.71 4.55 7.37
C GLY A 163 20.05 4.61 8.09
N ILE A 164 20.83 3.53 7.98
CA ILE A 164 22.13 3.39 8.65
C ILE A 164 23.08 4.54 8.28
N ILE A 165 23.06 5.02 7.02
CA ILE A 165 23.93 6.14 6.61
C ILE A 165 23.54 7.42 7.34
N SER A 166 22.25 7.68 7.52
CA SER A 166 21.78 8.85 8.27
C SER A 166 22.24 8.79 9.74
N ILE A 167 22.22 7.60 10.35
CA ILE A 167 22.76 7.38 11.70
C ILE A 167 24.27 7.65 11.75
N LEU A 168 25.03 7.13 10.77
CA LEU A 168 26.47 7.36 10.68
C LEU A 168 26.82 8.83 10.48
N MET A 169 26.08 9.56 9.63
CA MET A 169 26.28 11.00 9.41
C MET A 169 26.04 11.81 10.69
N ILE A 170 24.99 11.47 11.46
CA ILE A 170 24.72 12.10 12.76
C ILE A 170 25.87 11.78 13.73
N ALA A 171 26.33 10.54 13.81
CA ALA A 171 27.42 10.14 14.70
C ALA A 171 28.75 10.86 14.35
N VAL A 172 29.09 10.95 13.06
CA VAL A 172 30.27 11.68 12.59
C VAL A 172 30.13 13.18 12.87
N GLY A 173 28.96 13.77 12.64
CA GLY A 173 28.70 15.18 12.98
C GLY A 173 28.85 15.47 14.47
N LEU A 174 28.37 14.58 15.35
CA LEU A 174 28.55 14.67 16.79
C LEU A 174 30.03 14.52 17.20
N LEU A 175 30.79 13.66 16.53
CA LEU A 175 32.21 13.50 16.78
C LEU A 175 33.02 14.76 16.39
N VAL A 176 32.71 15.36 15.24
CA VAL A 176 33.36 16.60 14.78
C VAL A 176 33.03 17.77 15.69
N THR A 177 31.76 17.91 16.11
CA THR A 177 31.37 18.97 17.05
C THR A 177 32.05 18.80 18.41
N LEU A 178 32.11 17.58 18.95
CA LEU A 178 32.80 17.30 20.20
C LEU A 178 34.30 17.59 20.13
N THR A 179 34.97 17.22 19.04
CA THR A 179 36.40 17.53 18.84
C THR A 179 36.65 19.04 18.73
N CYS A 180 35.79 19.80 18.03
CA CYS A 180 35.85 21.26 17.97
C CYS A 180 35.67 21.91 19.35
N VAL A 181 34.70 21.44 20.15
CA VAL A 181 34.46 21.94 21.52
C VAL A 181 35.67 21.65 22.42
N LEU A 182 36.23 20.43 22.37
CA LEU A 182 37.43 20.08 23.13
C LEU A 182 38.63 20.92 22.69
N TYR A 183 38.77 21.21 21.40
CA TYR A 183 39.82 22.08 20.88
C TYR A 183 39.64 23.53 21.38
N ALA A 184 38.43 24.08 21.35
CA ALA A 184 38.12 25.41 21.86
C ALA A 184 38.42 25.53 23.36
N ILE A 185 38.02 24.54 24.17
CA ILE A 185 38.32 24.49 25.61
C ILE A 185 39.83 24.44 25.85
N ARG A 186 40.57 23.60 25.11
CA ARG A 186 42.03 23.52 25.20
C ARG A 186 42.71 24.84 24.82
N ARG A 187 42.22 25.50 23.76
CA ARG A 187 42.72 26.81 23.33
C ARG A 187 42.48 27.86 24.41
N TRP A 188 41.26 27.93 24.94
CA TRP A 188 40.89 28.89 25.99
C TRP A 188 41.74 28.72 27.26
N ARG A 189 42.00 27.47 27.69
CA ARG A 189 42.92 27.19 28.80
C ARG A 189 44.35 27.69 28.53
N ARG A 190 44.87 27.53 27.31
CA ARG A 190 46.24 27.96 26.96
C ARG A 190 46.39 29.47 26.87
N THR A 191 45.38 30.17 26.35
CA THR A 191 45.44 31.63 26.19
C THR A 191 45.20 32.40 27.50
N GLY A 192 44.92 31.69 28.60
CA GLY A 192 44.52 32.29 29.86
C GLY A 192 43.12 32.87 29.77
N SER A 193 42.37 32.76 30.87
CA SER A 193 41.12 33.50 31.01
C SER A 193 41.45 34.99 30.81
N PRO A 194 40.79 35.71 29.88
CA PRO A 194 40.80 37.16 29.94
C PRO A 194 40.02 37.51 31.21
N VAL A 195 40.70 37.52 32.36
CA VAL A 195 40.19 38.22 33.52
C VAL A 195 40.01 39.64 33.02
N PRO A 196 38.77 40.16 32.89
CA PRO A 196 38.61 41.57 32.65
C PRO A 196 39.30 42.24 33.83
N ARG A 197 40.46 42.87 33.58
CA ARG A 197 41.05 43.80 34.53
C ARG A 197 39.99 44.88 34.67
N ALA A 198 39.17 44.77 35.71
CA ALA A 198 38.39 45.87 36.23
C ALA A 198 39.41 46.99 36.50
N SER A 199 39.49 47.93 35.56
CA SER A 199 40.28 49.14 35.69
C SER A 199 39.57 50.03 36.69
N THR A 200 39.76 49.76 37.99
CA THR A 200 39.61 50.76 39.04
C THR A 200 40.74 51.78 38.85
N ARG A 201 40.56 52.73 37.92
CA ARG A 201 41.43 53.91 37.80
C ARG A 201 40.59 55.17 37.94
N GLY A 202 40.71 55.73 39.14
CA GLY A 202 40.15 56.96 39.69
C GLY A 202 39.45 57.93 38.74
N TYR A 203 38.18 58.18 39.05
CA TYR A 203 37.54 59.45 38.75
C TYR A 203 38.25 60.56 39.56
N SER A 204 39.06 61.35 38.86
CA SER A 204 39.57 62.64 39.34
C SER A 204 38.54 63.71 39.01
N THR A 205 37.95 64.29 40.05
CA THR A 205 37.07 65.45 39.97
C THR A 205 37.88 66.70 39.61
N ARG A 206 37.69 67.24 38.40
CA ARG A 206 37.92 68.67 38.15
C ARG A 206 36.77 69.27 37.35
N HIS A 207 36.01 70.06 38.09
CA HIS A 207 35.33 71.27 37.65
C HIS A 207 35.99 71.94 36.44
N LEU A 208 35.18 72.27 35.45
CA LEU A 208 35.28 73.53 34.72
C LEU A 208 33.89 73.93 34.21
N GLU A 209 33.43 75.05 34.75
CA GLU A 209 32.23 75.80 34.42
C GLU A 209 32.33 76.50 33.05
N GLY A 210 31.17 76.61 32.37
CA GLY A 210 30.84 77.62 31.35
C GLY A 210 31.46 77.37 29.97
N THR A 211 30.74 77.33 28.85
CA THR A 211 29.63 78.21 28.43
C THR A 211 28.83 77.57 27.28
N LYS A 212 27.50 77.80 27.30
CA LYS A 212 26.63 78.32 26.21
C LYS A 212 27.27 78.41 24.80
N ASP A 213 26.64 78.07 23.68
CA ASP A 213 25.22 78.05 23.30
C ASP A 213 25.00 77.06 22.12
N ALA A 214 23.72 76.66 21.96
CA ALA A 214 23.00 76.36 20.72
C ALA A 214 23.73 75.61 19.57
N ASP A 215 23.24 74.42 19.23
CA ASP A 215 22.30 74.32 18.10
C ASP A 215 21.74 72.90 17.94
N ASP A 216 20.42 72.90 17.75
CA ASP A 216 19.58 71.78 17.37
C ASP A 216 20.11 71.05 16.13
N LYS A 217 20.20 69.71 16.20
CA LYS A 217 19.89 68.87 15.04
C LYS A 217 19.37 67.49 15.43
N LYS A 218 18.03 67.45 15.39
CA LYS A 218 17.14 66.31 15.18
C LYS A 218 17.69 65.21 14.27
N CYS A 219 17.39 63.98 14.69
CA CYS A 219 16.95 62.81 13.91
C CYS A 219 17.94 62.15 12.93
N SER A 220 18.30 60.90 13.24
CA SER A 220 17.80 59.76 12.45
C SER A 220 17.96 58.46 13.23
N VAL A 221 16.81 57.90 13.60
CA VAL A 221 16.64 56.51 14.01
C VAL A 221 16.81 55.68 12.75
N TRP A 222 17.80 54.78 12.73
CA TRP A 222 17.83 53.70 11.75
C TRP A 222 17.07 52.51 12.35
N THR A 223 15.78 52.41 12.02
CA THR A 223 15.04 51.15 12.09
C THR A 223 15.51 50.29 10.91
N SER A 224 16.21 49.20 11.19
CA SER A 224 16.42 48.15 10.21
C SER A 224 15.12 47.34 10.09
N ASP A 225 14.39 47.59 9.01
CA ASP A 225 13.24 46.79 8.61
C ASP A 225 13.66 45.34 8.38
N THR A 226 13.03 44.45 9.14
CA THR A 226 12.85 43.04 8.81
C THR A 226 11.97 42.92 7.57
N SER A 227 12.59 42.79 6.40
CA SER A 227 11.92 42.24 5.21
C SER A 227 11.94 40.71 5.30
N GLY A 228 10.77 40.16 5.62
CA GLY A 228 10.50 38.73 5.51
C GLY A 228 10.62 38.29 4.06
N VAL A 229 11.61 37.45 3.79
CA VAL A 229 11.66 36.62 2.58
C VAL A 229 10.89 35.34 2.88
N ASN A 230 9.62 35.31 2.48
CA ASN A 230 8.90 34.06 2.30
C ASN A 230 9.50 33.34 1.08
N PRO A 231 9.95 32.07 1.20
CA PRO A 231 10.22 31.28 0.01
C PRO A 231 8.89 30.94 -0.67
N VAL A 232 8.75 31.40 -1.92
CA VAL A 232 7.74 30.93 -2.87
C VAL A 232 7.99 29.44 -3.11
N TYR A 233 7.09 28.60 -2.62
CA TYR A 233 6.99 27.20 -3.01
C TYR A 233 6.42 27.15 -4.44
N GLU A 234 7.23 26.75 -5.41
CA GLU A 234 6.75 26.31 -6.72
C GLU A 234 5.98 24.99 -6.53
N GLY A 235 4.66 25.10 -6.42
CA GLY A 235 3.73 23.99 -6.55
C GLY A 235 3.57 23.63 -8.03
N SER A 236 4.04 22.44 -8.40
CA SER A 236 3.78 21.83 -9.69
C SER A 236 2.28 21.66 -9.92
N GLN A 237 1.77 22.25 -11.00
CA GLN A 237 0.42 22.06 -11.50
C GLN A 237 0.28 20.64 -12.07
N GLY A 238 -0.60 19.85 -11.45
CA GLY A 238 -1.23 18.67 -12.07
C GLY A 238 -2.64 19.03 -12.55
N PRO A 239 -3.15 18.39 -13.60
CA PRO A 239 -4.38 18.82 -14.27
C PRO A 239 -5.63 18.45 -13.48
N VAL A 240 -6.57 19.40 -13.45
CA VAL A 240 -7.95 19.27 -13.00
C VAL A 240 -8.74 18.55 -14.10
N THR A 241 -9.30 17.38 -13.81
CA THR A 241 -10.38 16.79 -14.61
C THR A 241 -11.70 17.00 -13.87
N ASN A 242 -12.61 17.70 -14.55
CA ASN A 242 -13.96 17.97 -14.12
C ASN A 242 -14.75 16.69 -13.86
N GLY A 243 -15.57 16.75 -12.81
CA GLY A 243 -16.53 15.71 -12.46
C GLY A 243 -17.66 15.57 -13.48
N LEU A 244 -18.13 14.33 -13.59
CA LEU A 244 -19.49 14.00 -13.95
C LEU A 244 -20.03 13.14 -12.80
N ASP A 245 -21.06 13.65 -12.11
CA ASP A 245 -22.03 12.82 -11.41
C ASP A 245 -22.88 12.05 -12.44
N PRO A 246 -23.35 10.85 -12.10
CA PRO A 246 -24.79 10.79 -11.84
C PRO A 246 -25.19 9.90 -10.65
N ASP A 247 -26.17 10.43 -9.91
CA ASP A 247 -27.30 9.77 -9.26
C ASP A 247 -27.20 8.27 -8.95
N THR A 248 -27.11 7.93 -7.66
CA THR A 248 -27.50 6.61 -7.14
C THR A 248 -28.67 6.75 -6.18
N ASP A 249 -29.84 6.46 -6.71
CA ASP A 249 -31.10 6.28 -6.02
C ASP A 249 -31.02 5.10 -5.04
N SER A 250 -31.33 5.36 -3.78
CA SER A 250 -31.18 4.42 -2.66
C SER A 250 -32.49 3.67 -2.41
N GLY A 251 -32.74 2.62 -3.17
CA GLY A 251 -33.88 1.72 -2.99
C GLY A 251 -33.59 0.54 -2.06
N ALA A 252 -33.54 0.77 -0.74
CA ALA A 252 -33.47 -0.31 0.25
C ALA A 252 -34.85 -0.98 0.44
N LYS A 253 -35.06 -2.18 -0.12
CA LYS A 253 -36.14 -3.08 0.30
C LYS A 253 -35.58 -4.30 1.01
N ARG A 254 -35.81 -4.28 2.33
CA ARG A 254 -35.65 -5.34 3.30
C ARG A 254 -36.71 -6.41 3.04
N SER A 255 -36.31 -7.62 2.64
CA SER A 255 -37.18 -8.81 2.70
C SER A 255 -36.60 -9.77 3.72
N LYS A 256 -37.35 -9.97 4.81
CA LYS A 256 -37.17 -11.03 5.80
C LYS A 256 -38.18 -12.13 5.49
N ASP A 257 -37.81 -13.33 5.92
CA ASP A 257 -38.65 -14.53 6.09
C ASP A 257 -38.60 -15.54 4.93
N SER A 258 -37.61 -16.44 5.03
CA SER A 258 -37.67 -17.79 4.47
C SER A 258 -37.82 -18.76 5.64
N THR A 259 -39.01 -19.30 5.81
CA THR A 259 -39.32 -20.39 6.73
C THR A 259 -39.04 -21.70 6.01
N TYR A 260 -38.11 -22.47 6.55
CA TYR A 260 -37.79 -23.84 6.13
C TYR A 260 -39.04 -24.73 6.18
N SER A 261 -39.26 -25.51 5.13
CA SER A 261 -40.10 -26.70 5.17
C SER A 261 -39.42 -27.79 4.34
N THR A 262 -38.83 -28.74 5.05
CA THR A 262 -38.42 -30.05 4.52
C THR A 262 -39.66 -30.86 4.16
N PRO A 263 -39.55 -31.72 3.14
CA PRO A 263 -40.12 -33.05 3.28
C PRO A 263 -39.10 -34.14 2.98
N THR A 264 -39.06 -35.07 3.91
CA THR A 264 -38.53 -36.43 3.82
C THR A 264 -39.39 -37.25 2.88
N THR A 265 -38.76 -38.03 1.98
CA THR A 265 -39.31 -39.29 1.46
C THR A 265 -38.16 -40.10 0.85
N VAL A 266 -37.78 -41.19 1.51
CA VAL A 266 -37.93 -42.61 1.08
C VAL A 266 -36.99 -43.00 -0.04
#